data_AF-A0A538EE07-F1
#
_entry.id   AF-A0A538EE07-F1
#
_cell.length_a   1.000
_cell.length_b   1.000
_cell.length_c   1.000
_cell.angle_alpha   90.00
_cell.angle_beta   90.00
_cell.angle_gamma   90.00
#
_symmetry.space_group_name_H-M   'P 1'
#
loop_
_entity.id
_entity.type
_entity.pdbx_description
1 polymer ?
#
loop_
_entity_poly.entity_id
_entity_poly.type
_entity_poly.pdbx_seq_one_letter_code
_entity_poly.pdbx_strand_id
1 'polypeptide(L)'
;RSHRGLFNPPAEKDEVTPWSTRRSVLALALGGVAVGGMSEILVGSISEAAKSVGLSEFFIGAVVVAIVGNAAEHWVAVLVARKDQMNLAVNIAIGSSAQIALFVVPVLVLFSAALGPFPMPLVLNGFELGGILLAVLIANHVTHEGESTWFEGVILLAVYAVLVIAFGLA
;
A
#
# COMPACT_ATOMS: atom_id res chain seq x y z
N ARG A 1 -3.51 -22.75 -7.08
CA ARG A 1 -3.07 -24.02 -6.45
C ARG A 1 -1.64 -24.41 -6.81
N SER A 2 -1.15 -24.14 -8.03
CA SER A 2 0.20 -24.54 -8.51
C SER A 2 1.38 -23.92 -7.75
N HIS A 3 1.28 -22.70 -7.25
CA HIS A 3 2.40 -21.96 -6.63
C HIS A 3 2.24 -21.71 -5.12
N ARG A 4 1.43 -22.52 -4.42
CA ARG A 4 1.06 -22.26 -3.02
C ARG A 4 2.25 -22.21 -2.05
N GLY A 5 3.35 -22.91 -2.38
CA GLY A 5 4.59 -22.89 -1.60
C GLY A 5 5.42 -21.62 -1.76
N LEU A 6 5.22 -20.83 -2.83
CA LEU A 6 5.90 -19.55 -3.02
C LEU A 6 5.25 -18.42 -2.19
N PHE A 7 3.94 -18.50 -1.95
CA PHE A 7 3.17 -17.46 -1.26
C PHE A 7 2.93 -17.74 0.23
N ASN A 8 3.35 -18.89 0.75
CA ASN A 8 3.22 -19.25 2.15
C ASN A 8 4.61 -19.51 2.75
N PRO A 9 5.32 -18.46 3.17
CA PRO A 9 6.63 -18.60 3.79
C PRO A 9 6.51 -19.45 5.06
N PRO A 10 7.53 -20.23 5.43
CA PRO A 10 7.53 -20.93 6.70
C PRO A 10 7.47 -19.88 7.82
N ALA A 11 6.31 -19.75 8.46
CA ALA A 11 6.17 -18.92 9.64
C ALA A 11 7.13 -19.44 10.71
N GLU A 12 7.94 -18.57 11.32
CA GLU A 12 8.48 -18.85 12.65
C GLU A 12 7.27 -19.24 13.51
N LYS A 13 7.28 -20.46 14.04
CA LYS A 13 6.26 -20.93 14.97
C LYS A 13 6.48 -20.20 16.28
N ASP A 14 6.09 -18.94 16.34
CA ASP A 14 5.84 -18.30 17.62
C ASP A 14 4.72 -19.13 18.29
N GLU A 15 4.92 -19.55 19.54
CA GLU A 15 3.96 -20.29 20.36
C GLU A 15 2.77 -19.38 20.76
N VAL A 16 2.11 -18.77 19.78
CA VAL A 16 0.93 -17.95 20.00
C VAL A 16 -0.27 -18.87 19.95
N THR A 17 -1.03 -18.90 21.05
CA THR A 17 -2.31 -19.62 21.07
C THR A 17 -3.26 -19.00 20.04
N PRO A 18 -3.67 -19.74 18.99
CA PRO A 18 -4.49 -19.19 17.95
C PRO A 18 -5.87 -18.82 18.52
N TRP A 19 -6.39 -17.66 18.12
CA TRP A 19 -7.74 -17.27 18.49
C TRP A 19 -8.75 -18.24 17.89
N SER A 20 -9.87 -18.46 18.60
CA SER A 20 -10.98 -19.22 18.03
C SER A 20 -11.56 -18.47 16.82
N THR A 21 -12.02 -19.21 15.81
CA THR A 21 -12.57 -18.63 14.56
C THR A 21 -13.61 -17.56 14.83
N ARG A 22 -14.50 -17.77 15.83
CA ARG A 22 -15.51 -16.79 16.22
C ARG A 22 -14.90 -15.48 16.71
N ARG A 23 -13.85 -15.54 17.54
CA ARG A 23 -13.15 -14.34 18.03
C ARG A 23 -12.46 -13.61 16.89
N SER A 24 -11.79 -14.32 15.98
CA SER A 24 -11.12 -13.72 14.82
C SER A 24 -12.09 -13.01 13.88
N VAL A 25 -13.23 -13.65 13.56
CA VAL A 25 -14.27 -13.04 12.71
C VAL A 25 -14.87 -11.81 13.38
N LEU A 26 -15.17 -11.87 14.68
CA LEU A 26 -15.71 -10.73 15.42
C LEU A 26 -14.73 -9.57 15.47
N ALA A 27 -13.45 -9.84 15.76
CA ALA A 27 -12.42 -8.81 15.79
C ALA A 27 -12.22 -8.16 14.41
N LEU A 28 -12.21 -8.97 13.33
CA LEU A 28 -12.11 -8.48 11.96
C LEU A 28 -13.31 -7.61 11.57
N ALA A 29 -14.52 -8.04 11.92
CA ALA A 29 -15.74 -7.29 11.64
C ALA A 29 -15.77 -5.94 12.40
N LEU A 30 -15.43 -5.95 13.69
CA LEU A 30 -15.35 -4.72 14.49
C LEU A 30 -14.28 -3.77 13.97
N GLY A 31 -13.10 -4.30 13.61
CA GLY A 31 -12.02 -3.52 12.99
C GLY A 31 -12.47 -2.91 11.66
N GLY A 32 -13.15 -3.69 10.81
CA GLY A 32 -13.69 -3.20 9.54
C GLY A 32 -14.71 -2.07 9.71
N VAL A 33 -15.63 -2.20 10.68
CA VAL A 33 -16.60 -1.13 10.99
C VAL A 33 -15.90 0.12 11.52
N ALA A 34 -14.91 -0.04 12.41
CA ALA A 34 -14.15 1.08 12.95
C ALA A 34 -13.35 1.81 11.86
N VAL A 35 -12.68 1.06 10.98
CA VAL A 35 -11.99 1.62 9.81
C VAL A 35 -12.97 2.32 8.88
N GLY A 36 -14.14 1.74 8.61
CA GLY A 36 -15.18 2.39 7.80
C GLY A 36 -15.63 3.73 8.38
N GLY A 37 -15.87 3.80 9.69
CA GLY A 37 -16.23 5.04 10.38
C GLY A 37 -15.11 6.09 10.33
N MET A 38 -13.86 5.67 10.54
CA MET A 38 -12.70 6.57 10.44
C MET A 38 -12.46 7.05 9.00
N SER A 39 -12.71 6.21 8.00
CA SER A 39 -12.60 6.58 6.59
C SER A 39 -13.60 7.67 6.19
N GLU A 40 -14.83 7.64 6.71
CA GLU A 40 -15.82 8.70 6.47
C GLU A 40 -15.33 10.06 7.01
N ILE A 41 -14.81 10.05 8.24
CA ILE A 41 -14.24 11.25 8.88
C ILE A 41 -13.02 11.76 8.08
N LEU A 42 -12.14 10.84 7.67
CA LEU A 42 -10.94 11.15 6.90
C LEU A 42 -11.31 11.80 5.57
N VAL A 43 -12.15 11.15 4.76
CA VAL A 43 -12.57 11.66 3.44
C VAL A 43 -13.26 13.01 3.55
N GLY A 44 -14.15 13.19 4.54
CA GLY A 44 -14.80 14.47 4.80
C GLY A 44 -13.85 15.59 5.22
N SER A 45 -12.66 15.25 5.72
CA SER A 45 -11.65 16.23 6.17
C SER A 45 -10.59 16.56 5.12
N ILE A 46 -10.49 15.81 4.01
CA ILE A 46 -9.42 15.97 3.00
C ILE A 46 -9.43 17.39 2.41
N SER A 47 -10.59 17.91 2.01
CA SER A 47 -10.68 19.23 1.36
C SER A 47 -10.29 20.38 2.30
N GLU A 48 -10.65 20.28 3.58
CA GLU A 48 -10.28 21.29 4.59
C GLU A 48 -8.80 21.19 4.96
N ALA A 49 -8.27 19.97 5.07
CA ALA A 49 -6.84 19.72 5.28
C ALA A 49 -6.00 20.25 4.11
N ALA A 50 -6.45 20.03 2.87
CA ALA A 50 -5.81 20.55 1.66
C ALA A 50 -5.69 22.08 1.70
N LYS A 51 -6.80 22.77 1.99
CA LYS A 51 -6.84 24.24 2.06
C LYS A 51 -6.00 24.81 3.20
N SER A 52 -6.02 24.19 4.37
CA SER A 52 -5.31 24.70 5.56
C SER A 52 -3.79 24.52 5.47
N VAL A 53 -3.32 23.44 4.85
CA VAL A 53 -1.89 23.14 4.70
C VAL A 53 -1.32 23.65 3.37
N GLY A 54 -2.18 24.06 2.43
CA GLY A 54 -1.77 24.52 1.09
C GLY A 54 -1.30 23.39 0.19
N LEU A 55 -1.84 22.18 0.37
CA LEU A 55 -1.53 20.99 -0.41
C LEU A 55 -2.71 20.61 -1.30
N SER A 56 -2.46 19.96 -2.44
CA SER A 56 -3.54 19.47 -3.30
C SER A 56 -4.24 18.26 -2.66
N GLU A 57 -5.54 18.11 -2.93
CA GLU A 57 -6.30 16.92 -2.50
C GLU A 57 -5.68 15.63 -3.07
N PHE A 58 -5.12 15.71 -4.29
CA PHE A 58 -4.33 14.65 -4.90
C PHE A 58 -3.12 14.27 -4.04
N PHE A 59 -2.30 15.23 -3.62
CA PHE A 59 -1.12 14.96 -2.80
C PHE A 59 -1.49 14.31 -1.46
N ILE A 60 -2.54 14.80 -0.81
CA ILE A 60 -3.05 14.21 0.44
C ILE A 60 -3.47 12.76 0.20
N GLY A 61 -4.24 12.49 -0.86
CA GLY A 61 -4.67 11.13 -1.20
C GLY A 61 -3.52 10.20 -1.58
N ALA A 62 -2.65 10.63 -2.50
CA ALA A 62 -1.60 9.82 -3.09
C ALA A 62 -0.41 9.55 -2.16
N VAL A 63 -0.10 10.49 -1.25
CA VAL A 63 1.05 10.38 -0.34
C VAL A 63 0.59 10.14 1.09
N VAL A 64 -0.15 11.08 1.68
CA VAL A 64 -0.45 11.04 3.12
C VAL A 64 -1.36 9.86 3.46
N VAL A 65 -2.48 9.73 2.76
CA VAL A 65 -3.44 8.65 3.00
C VAL A 65 -2.84 7.30 2.64
N ALA A 66 -2.08 7.20 1.55
CA ALA A 66 -1.41 5.97 1.15
C ALA A 66 -0.39 5.47 2.21
N ILE A 67 0.42 6.37 2.79
CA ILE A 67 1.36 6.01 3.86
C ILE A 67 0.61 5.50 5.09
N VAL A 68 -0.43 6.21 5.54
CA VAL A 68 -1.19 5.83 6.73
C VAL A 68 -1.92 4.51 6.52
N GLY A 69 -2.56 4.33 5.37
CA GLY A 69 -3.30 3.11 5.02
C GLY A 69 -2.42 1.85 4.99
N ASN A 70 -1.16 1.99 4.58
CA ASN A 70 -0.22 0.88 4.44
C ASN A 70 0.80 0.79 5.60
N ALA A 71 0.72 1.67 6.61
CA ALA A 71 1.72 1.78 7.66
C ALA A 71 1.94 0.47 8.44
N ALA A 72 0.85 -0.25 8.74
CA ALA A 72 0.92 -1.52 9.45
C ALA A 72 1.65 -2.60 8.62
N GLU A 73 1.39 -2.67 7.32
CA GLU A 73 2.06 -3.62 6.42
C GLU A 73 3.54 -3.25 6.23
N HIS A 74 3.85 -1.97 6.06
CA HIS A 74 5.23 -1.48 6.00
C HIS A 74 6.01 -1.82 7.28
N TRP A 75 5.38 -1.66 8.45
CA TRP A 75 5.99 -2.01 9.72
C TRP A 75 6.34 -3.50 9.79
N VAL A 76 5.40 -4.38 9.39
CA VAL A 76 5.64 -5.83 9.34
C VAL A 76 6.77 -6.17 8.36
N ALA A 77 6.79 -5.56 7.18
CA ALA A 77 7.84 -5.77 6.17
C ALA A 77 9.23 -5.37 6.72
N VAL A 78 9.34 -4.24 7.41
CA VAL A 78 10.60 -3.80 8.04
C VAL A 78 11.01 -4.74 9.18
N LEU A 79 10.05 -5.22 9.99
CA LEU A 79 10.33 -6.16 11.08
C LEU A 79 10.91 -7.48 10.56
N VAL A 80 10.31 -8.06 9.53
CA VAL A 80 10.82 -9.33 8.95
C VAL A 80 12.12 -9.12 8.19
N ALA A 81 12.31 -7.97 7.52
CA ALA A 81 13.60 -7.62 6.92
C ALA A 81 14.73 -7.54 7.97
N ARG A 82 14.46 -6.99 9.15
CA ARG A 82 15.42 -6.95 10.28
C ARG A 82 15.75 -8.33 10.84
N LYS A 83 14.89 -9.32 10.63
CA LYS A 83 15.12 -10.73 10.96
C LYS A 83 15.84 -11.49 9.84
N ASP A 84 16.46 -10.79 8.90
CA ASP A 84 17.16 -11.36 7.73
C ASP A 84 16.22 -12.11 6.77
N GLN A 85 14.92 -11.82 6.82
CA GLN A 85 13.92 -12.43 5.93
C GLN A 85 13.55 -11.46 4.79
N MET A 86 14.54 -11.01 4.02
CA MET A 86 14.34 -10.02 2.95
C MET A 86 13.36 -10.50 1.87
N ASN A 87 13.42 -11.78 1.48
CA ASN A 87 12.47 -12.37 0.54
C ASN A 87 11.02 -12.26 1.03
N LEU A 88 10.78 -12.41 2.35
CA LEU A 88 9.45 -12.21 2.93
C LEU A 88 9.03 -10.74 2.87
N ALA A 89 9.94 -9.82 3.24
CA ALA A 89 9.67 -8.39 3.18
C ALA A 89 9.28 -7.93 1.77
N VAL A 90 10.05 -8.35 0.75
CA VAL A 90 9.78 -8.05 -0.66
C VAL A 90 8.45 -8.66 -1.11
N ASN A 91 8.16 -9.92 -0.73
CA ASN A 91 6.89 -10.56 -1.06
C ASN A 91 5.67 -9.86 -0.43
N ILE A 92 5.80 -9.32 0.79
CA ILE A 92 4.75 -8.50 1.41
C ILE A 92 4.52 -7.24 0.58
N ALA A 93 5.58 -6.53 0.20
CA ALA A 93 5.49 -5.28 -0.55
C ALA A 93 4.94 -5.46 -1.98
N ILE A 94 5.48 -6.43 -2.74
CA ILE A 94 5.01 -6.75 -4.10
C ILE A 94 3.58 -7.32 -4.05
N GLY A 95 3.28 -8.18 -3.07
CA GLY A 95 1.95 -8.76 -2.89
C GLY A 95 0.87 -7.69 -2.65
N SER A 96 1.13 -6.75 -1.74
CA SER A 96 0.23 -5.63 -1.46
C SER A 96 0.05 -4.73 -2.70
N SER A 97 1.14 -4.39 -3.39
CA SER A 97 1.11 -3.58 -4.63
C SER A 97 0.32 -4.26 -5.75
N ALA A 98 0.54 -5.56 -5.98
CA ALA A 98 -0.18 -6.34 -6.98
C ALA A 98 -1.66 -6.49 -6.62
N GLN A 99 -2.00 -6.65 -5.34
CA GLN A 99 -3.39 -6.68 -4.89
C GLN A 99 -4.10 -5.35 -5.18
N ILE A 100 -3.44 -4.21 -4.94
CA ILE A 100 -4.01 -2.90 -5.27
C ILE A 100 -4.25 -2.77 -6.78
N ALA A 101 -3.24 -3.09 -7.59
CA ALA A 101 -3.30 -2.92 -9.05
C ALA A 101 -4.28 -3.90 -9.74
N LEU A 102 -4.31 -5.17 -9.33
CA LEU A 102 -5.06 -6.23 -10.01
C LEU A 102 -6.45 -6.47 -9.41
N PHE A 103 -6.69 -6.04 -8.17
CA PHE A 103 -7.97 -6.27 -7.50
C PHE A 103 -8.62 -4.97 -7.05
N VAL A 104 -7.98 -4.19 -6.17
CA VAL A 104 -8.63 -3.03 -5.54
C VAL A 104 -9.05 -1.99 -6.57
N VAL A 105 -8.14 -1.53 -7.43
CA VAL A 105 -8.44 -0.49 -8.43
C VAL A 105 -9.51 -0.96 -9.43
N PRO A 106 -9.40 -2.14 -10.08
CA PRO A 106 -10.44 -2.62 -10.98
C PRO A 106 -11.81 -2.77 -10.31
N VAL A 107 -11.85 -3.30 -9.09
CA VAL A 107 -13.08 -3.44 -8.31
C VAL A 107 -13.69 -2.07 -8.03
N LEU A 108 -12.92 -1.08 -7.58
CA LEU A 108 -13.42 0.27 -7.33
C LEU A 108 -14.00 0.93 -8.58
N VAL A 109 -13.33 0.80 -9.73
CA VAL A 109 -13.84 1.31 -11.02
C VAL A 109 -15.18 0.66 -11.36
N LEU A 110 -15.29 -0.67 -11.29
CA LEU A 110 -16.53 -1.38 -11.60
C LEU A 110 -17.67 -1.06 -10.62
N PHE A 111 -17.39 -1.00 -9.31
CA PHE A 111 -18.38 -0.65 -8.30
C PHE A 111 -18.84 0.79 -8.41
N SER A 112 -17.94 1.73 -8.72
CA SER A 112 -18.29 3.14 -8.94
C SER A 112 -19.23 3.30 -10.13
N ALA A 113 -19.06 2.51 -11.19
CA ALA A 113 -19.93 2.49 -12.35
C ALA A 113 -21.31 1.86 -12.07
N ALA A 114 -21.38 0.90 -11.15
CA ALA A 114 -22.62 0.20 -10.81
C ALA A 114 -23.48 0.90 -9.74
N LEU A 115 -22.85 1.54 -8.75
CA LEU A 115 -23.53 2.11 -7.56
C LEU A 115 -23.48 3.63 -7.48
N GLY A 116 -22.54 4.28 -8.16
CA GLY A 116 -22.24 5.70 -7.99
C GLY A 116 -22.96 6.60 -9.01
N PRO A 117 -23.37 7.83 -8.61
CA PRO A 117 -23.81 8.85 -9.57
C PRO A 117 -22.67 9.39 -10.45
N PHE A 118 -21.42 9.23 -9.99
CA PHE A 118 -20.20 9.64 -10.68
C PHE A 118 -19.26 8.44 -10.85
N PRO A 119 -19.17 7.82 -12.04
CA PRO A 119 -18.26 6.71 -12.27
C PRO A 119 -16.81 7.19 -12.15
N MET A 120 -15.96 6.44 -11.46
CA MET A 120 -14.52 6.68 -11.35
C MET A 120 -13.84 6.19 -12.63
N PRO A 121 -13.31 7.08 -13.50
CA PRO A 121 -12.56 6.65 -14.65
C PRO A 121 -11.14 6.24 -14.22
N LEU A 122 -10.56 5.23 -14.86
CA LEU A 122 -9.14 4.91 -14.72
C LEU A 122 -8.31 5.84 -15.61
N VAL A 123 -8.30 7.13 -15.27
CA VAL A 123 -7.53 8.16 -15.96
C VAL A 123 -6.44 8.61 -15.02
N LEU A 124 -5.21 8.25 -15.37
CA LEU A 124 -4.01 8.72 -14.68
C LEU A 124 -3.40 9.86 -15.48
N ASN A 125 -2.92 10.90 -14.80
CA ASN A 125 -2.19 11.97 -15.46
C ASN A 125 -0.77 11.50 -15.87
N GLY A 126 -0.06 12.30 -16.67
CA GLY A 126 1.28 11.93 -17.14
C GLY A 126 2.32 11.76 -16.03
N PHE A 127 2.21 12.53 -14.95
CA PHE A 127 3.10 12.42 -13.78
C PHE A 127 2.83 11.16 -12.96
N GLU A 128 1.57 10.82 -12.74
CA GLU A 128 1.14 9.60 -12.05
C GLU A 128 1.59 8.35 -12.81
N LEU A 129 1.34 8.33 -14.12
CA LEU A 129 1.75 7.22 -14.98
C LEU A 129 3.27 7.09 -15.01
N GLY A 130 3.99 8.21 -15.15
CA GLY A 130 5.46 8.24 -15.10
C GLY A 130 6.02 7.76 -13.77
N GLY A 131 5.43 8.19 -12.65
CA GLY A 131 5.81 7.77 -11.30
C GLY A 131 5.61 6.29 -11.06
N ILE A 132 4.46 5.73 -11.48
CA ILE A 132 4.17 4.29 -11.38
C ILE A 132 5.15 3.49 -12.25
N LEU A 133 5.37 3.91 -13.50
CA LEU A 133 6.32 3.23 -14.39
C LEU A 133 7.73 3.22 -13.81
N LEU A 134 8.20 4.36 -13.30
CA LEU A 134 9.51 4.46 -12.67
C LEU A 134 9.60 3.55 -11.44
N ALA A 135 8.58 3.55 -10.58
CA ALA A 135 8.53 2.70 -9.39
C ALA A 135 8.59 1.22 -9.75
N VAL A 136 7.84 0.78 -10.77
CA VAL A 136 7.85 -0.62 -11.24
C VAL A 136 9.21 -1.01 -11.82
N LEU A 137 9.84 -0.14 -12.63
CA LEU A 137 11.15 -0.42 -13.21
C LEU A 137 12.23 -0.56 -12.14
N ILE A 138 12.26 0.37 -11.17
CA ILE A 138 13.21 0.33 -10.06
C ILE A 138 12.98 -0.90 -9.19
N ALA A 139 11.72 -1.18 -8.82
CA ALA A 139 11.40 -2.37 -8.03
C ALA A 139 11.79 -3.66 -8.74
N ASN A 140 11.56 -3.76 -10.06
CA ASN A 140 11.97 -4.93 -10.85
C ASN A 140 13.50 -5.06 -10.92
N HIS A 141 14.22 -3.94 -11.07
CA HIS A 141 15.67 -3.96 -11.14
C HIS A 141 16.30 -4.42 -9.82
N VAL A 142 15.92 -3.80 -8.70
CA VAL A 142 16.46 -4.11 -7.37
C VAL A 142 16.11 -5.54 -6.93
N THR A 143 14.94 -6.06 -7.32
CA THR A 143 14.54 -7.42 -6.91
C THR A 143 15.17 -8.52 -7.77
N HIS A 144 15.64 -8.19 -8.98
CA HIS A 144 16.30 -9.15 -9.88
C HIS A 144 17.75 -9.43 -9.49
N GLU A 145 18.41 -8.52 -8.77
CA GLU A 145 19.82 -8.69 -8.35
C GLU A 145 19.98 -9.73 -7.23
N GLY A 146 18.91 -10.05 -6.50
CA GLY A 146 18.87 -11.13 -5.50
C GLY A 146 19.61 -10.86 -4.19
N GLU A 147 20.36 -9.75 -4.13
CA GLU A 147 21.02 -9.23 -2.93
C GLU A 147 20.46 -7.83 -2.62
N SER A 148 20.55 -7.39 -1.36
CA SER A 148 20.11 -6.06 -0.97
C SER A 148 21.10 -5.42 0.00
N THR A 149 21.44 -4.15 -0.22
CA THR A 149 22.28 -3.38 0.70
C THR A 149 21.52 -2.26 1.40
N TRP A 150 22.01 -1.82 2.57
CA TRP A 150 21.44 -0.65 3.26
C TRP A 150 21.52 0.62 2.41
N PHE A 151 22.55 0.70 1.54
CA PHE A 151 22.78 1.83 0.65
C PHE A 151 21.73 1.88 -0.47
N GLU A 152 21.40 0.75 -1.09
CA GLU A 152 20.25 0.66 -2.01
C GLU A 152 18.94 1.07 -1.33
N GLY A 153 18.73 0.65 -0.07
CA GLY A 153 17.57 1.09 0.71
C GLY A 153 17.49 2.61 0.87
N VAL A 154 18.62 3.27 1.15
CA VAL A 154 18.70 4.74 1.23
C VAL A 154 18.42 5.39 -0.13
N ILE A 155 18.93 4.82 -1.22
CA ILE A 155 18.66 5.32 -2.58
C ILE A 155 17.16 5.20 -2.89
N LEU A 156 16.52 4.08 -2.57
CA LEU A 156 15.08 3.89 -2.78
C LEU A 156 14.25 4.90 -1.99
N LEU A 157 14.62 5.17 -0.73
CA LEU A 157 13.98 6.20 0.08
C LEU A 157 14.19 7.61 -0.52
N ALA A 158 15.39 7.90 -1.05
CA ALA A 158 15.68 9.17 -1.71
C ALA A 158 14.86 9.34 -3.00
N VAL A 159 14.73 8.29 -3.82
CA VAL A 159 13.87 8.30 -5.02
C VAL A 159 12.42 8.55 -4.62
N TYR A 160 11.91 7.87 -3.60
CA TYR A 160 10.56 8.11 -3.09
C TYR A 160 10.38 9.55 -2.60
N ALA A 161 11.34 10.11 -1.88
CA ALA A 161 11.29 11.50 -1.43
C ALA A 161 11.25 12.49 -2.61
N VAL A 162 12.02 12.23 -3.68
CA VAL A 162 11.98 13.03 -4.91
C VAL A 162 10.60 12.95 -5.57
N LEU A 163 9.99 11.76 -5.65
CA LEU A 163 8.63 11.59 -6.18
C LEU A 163 7.58 12.34 -5.33
N VAL A 164 7.70 12.27 -4.00
CA VAL A 164 6.83 13.03 -3.09
C VAL A 164 6.96 14.53 -3.34
N ILE A 165 8.19 15.05 -3.45
CA ILE A 165 8.41 16.48 -3.75
C ILE A 165 7.83 16.83 -5.13
N ALA A 166 8.04 15.99 -6.14
CA ALA A 166 7.51 16.21 -7.48
C ALA A 166 5.98 16.25 -7.51
N PHE A 167 5.31 15.34 -6.80
CA PHE A 167 3.84 15.32 -6.68
C PHE A 167 3.30 16.48 -5.84
N GLY A 168 4.08 16.99 -4.89
CA GLY A 168 3.71 18.18 -4.12
C GLY A 168 3.84 19.49 -4.91
N LEU A 169 4.66 19.50 -5.97
CA LEU A 169 4.89 20.66 -6.83
C LEU A 169 4.04 20.65 -8.13
N ALA A 170 3.46 19.49 -8.47
CA ALA A 170 2.60 19.30 -9.65
C ALA A 170 1.17 19.78 -9.40
#